data_AF-A0A661M3C0-F1
#
_entry.id   AF-A0A661M3C0-F1
#
_cell.length_a   1.000
_cell.length_b   1.000
_cell.length_c   1.000
_cell.angle_alpha   90.00
_cell.angle_beta   90.00
_cell.angle_gamma   90.00
#
_symmetry.space_group_name_H-M   'P 1'
#
loop_
_entity.id
_entity.type
_entity.pdbx_description
1 polymer ?
#
loop_
_entity_poly.entity_id
_entity_poly.type
_entity_poly.pdbx_seq_one_letter_code
_entity_poly.pdbx_strand_id
1 'polypeptide(L)' 'MQCLSEIGRWIRYYNTQRPHQALGYKAPVEVYENAA' A
#
# COMPACT_ATOMS: atom_id res chain seq x y z
N MET A 1 5.66 -14.13 19.69
CA MET A 1 5.58 -12.69 19.36
C MET A 1 5.66 -12.56 17.84
N GLN A 2 4.55 -12.72 17.11
CA GLN A 2 4.53 -12.89 15.64
C GLN A 2 3.41 -12.11 14.91
N CYS A 3 2.51 -11.41 15.61
CA CYS A 3 1.43 -10.67 14.94
C CYS A 3 1.89 -9.37 14.27
N LEU A 4 2.88 -8.67 14.84
CA LEU A 4 3.33 -7.37 14.34
C LEU A 4 4.02 -7.48 12.97
N SER A 5 4.69 -8.59 12.68
CA SER A 5 5.34 -8.82 11.38
C SER A 5 4.32 -8.99 10.25
N GLU A 6 3.20 -9.67 10.52
CA GLU A 6 2.16 -9.88 9.52
C GLU A 6 1.35 -8.61 9.23
N ILE A 7 1.10 -7.80 10.26
CA ILE A 7 0.51 -6.47 10.06
C ILE A 7 1.45 -5.58 9.24
N GLY A 8 2.74 -5.58 9.54
CA GLY A 8 3.74 -4.84 8.76
C GLY A 8 3.80 -5.28 7.29
N ARG A 9 3.73 -6.60 7.05
CA ARG A 9 3.67 -7.17 5.69
C ARG A 9 2.42 -6.71 4.96
N TRP A 10 1.26 -6.74 5.62
CA TRP A 10 -0.01 -6.29 5.05
C TRP A 10 0.02 -4.80 4.70
N ILE A 11 0.50 -3.95 5.61
CA ILE A 11 0.60 -2.50 5.36
C ILE A 11 1.48 -2.21 4.15
N ARG A 12 2.63 -2.88 4.03
CA ARG A 12 3.51 -2.73 2.86
C ARG A 12 2.78 -3.10 1.58
N TYR A 13 2.16 -4.28 1.53
CA TYR A 13 1.39 -4.72 0.36
C TYR A 13 0.26 -3.74 0.01
N TYR A 14 -0.49 -3.27 1.01
CA TYR A 14 -1.58 -2.31 0.82
C TYR A 14 -1.09 -1.02 0.16
N ASN A 15 0.04 -0.47 0.62
CA ASN A 15 0.54 0.81 0.11
C ASN A 15 1.30 0.69 -1.21
N THR A 16 1.94 -0.45 -1.50
CA THR A 16 2.85 -0.56 -2.66
C THR A 16 2.36 -1.44 -3.80
N GLN A 17 1.38 -2.31 -3.58
CA GLN A 17 0.97 -3.32 -4.56
C GLN A 17 -0.53 -3.42 -4.77
N ARG A 18 -1.35 -3.09 -3.75
CA ARG A 18 -2.79 -3.27 -3.84
C ARG A 18 -3.41 -2.21 -4.77
N PRO A 19 -4.11 -2.60 -5.85
CA PRO A 19 -4.84 -1.64 -6.68
C PRO A 19 -6.08 -1.15 -5.95
N HIS A 20 -6.31 0.17 -5.96
CA HIS A 20 -7.47 0.79 -5.32
C HIS A 20 -8.38 1.38 -6.39
N GLN A 21 -9.65 0.96 -6.42
CA GLN A 21 -10.63 1.48 -7.39
C GLN A 21 -10.79 3.01 -7.30
N ALA A 22 -10.74 3.57 -6.08
CA ALA A 22 -10.77 5.01 -5.86
C ALA A 22 -9.56 5.76 -6.45
N LEU A 23 -8.44 5.06 -6.67
CA LEU A 23 -7.22 5.59 -7.28
C LEU A 23 -7.09 5.18 -8.77
N GLY A 24 -8.19 4.76 -9.40
CA GLY A 24 -8.17 4.30 -10.79
C GLY A 24 -7.38 2.99 -10.96
N TYR A 25 -7.49 2.09 -9.99
CA TYR A 25 -6.75 0.82 -9.92
C TYR A 25 -5.23 0.95 -9.74
N LYS A 26 -4.75 2.12 -9.31
CA LYS A 26 -3.36 2.32 -8.89
C LYS A 26 -3.16 2.00 -7.41
N ALA A 27 -1.93 1.68 -7.03
CA ALA A 27 -1.49 1.61 -5.65
C ALA A 27 -1.24 3.03 -5.10
N PRO A 28 -1.37 3.24 -3.77
CA PRO A 28 -1.13 4.55 -3.15
C PRO A 28 0.25 5.13 -3.46
N VAL A 29 1.29 4.29 -3.49
CA VAL A 29 2.66 4.70 -3.82
C VAL A 29 2.73 5.38 -5.20
N GLU A 30 2.00 4.88 -6.19
CA GLU A 30 2.01 5.40 -7.57
C GLU A 30 1.32 6.77 -7.69
N VAL A 31 0.46 7.11 -6.73
CA VAL A 31 -0.30 8.37 -6.71
C VAL A 31 0.41 9.45 -5.91
N TYR A 32 1.01 9.08 -4.77
CA TYR A 32 1.50 10.05 -3.79
C TYR A 32 3.02 10.20 -3.72
N GLU A 33 3.84 9.23 -4.19
CA GLU A 33 5.30 9.39 -4.13
C GLU A 33 5.84 10.46 -5.10
N ASN A 34 5.07 10.84 -6.12
CA ASN A 34 5.45 11.92 -7.05
C ASN A 34 4.70 13.25 -6.79
N ALA A 35 3.98 13.37 -5.67
CA ALA A 35 3.20 14.56 -5.33
C ALA A 35 3.99 15.59 -4.49
N ALA A 36 5.33 15.53 -4.52
CA ALA A 36 6.25 16.48 -3.86
C ALA A 36 6.83 17.49 -4.85
#